data_AF-A0A951VZN7-F1
#
_entry.id   AF-A0A951VZN7-F1
#
_cell.length_a   1.000
_cell.length_b   1.000
_cell.length_c   1.000
_cell.angle_alpha   90.00
_cell.angle_beta   90.00
_cell.angle_gamma   90.00
#
_symmetry.space_group_name_H-M   'P 1'
#
loop_
_entity.id
_entity.type
_entity.pdbx_description
1 polymer ?
#
loop_
_entity_poly.entity_id
_entity_poly.type
_entity_poly.pdbx_seq_one_letter_code
_entity_poly.pdbx_strand_id
1 'polypeptide(L)'
;MAAATSNSKLQSLLDQLKQLETEKKRLYLEFEKRKKQREANQRAIEAEKNRTEKRLHRLSRMVAALERAVQRVKRIIQRLKLIQNQQELIANQILLKLEGRSSTPVKLIRSSDLPKITKKPKPNTANRAYPAMPGWRHSISAQVESVSAIETLSPEQAIEAKTVLLSILKDIQSFKEKRQEIENEVDRLKQL
;
A
#
# COMPACT_ATOMS: atom_id res chain seq x y z
N MET A 1 13.74 -10.76 96.16
CA MET A 1 12.71 -10.59 95.10
C MET A 1 13.26 -10.09 93.76
N ALA A 2 14.36 -9.32 93.70
CA ALA A 2 14.92 -8.79 92.44
C ALA A 2 15.43 -9.85 91.44
N ALA A 3 15.89 -11.01 91.92
CA ALA A 3 16.42 -12.08 91.06
C ALA A 3 15.32 -12.84 90.26
N ALA A 4 14.09 -12.87 90.77
CA ALA A 4 12.97 -13.54 90.10
C ALA A 4 12.43 -12.69 88.93
N THR A 5 12.42 -11.36 89.10
CA THR A 5 12.01 -10.41 88.05
C THR A 5 13.05 -10.26 86.94
N SER A 6 14.34 -10.40 87.23
CA SER A 6 15.38 -10.45 86.18
C SER A 6 15.28 -11.72 85.33
N ASN A 7 14.96 -12.87 85.94
CA ASN A 7 14.85 -14.14 85.23
C ASN A 7 13.63 -14.20 84.29
N SER A 8 12.48 -13.66 84.71
CA SER A 8 11.29 -13.59 83.84
C SER A 8 11.50 -12.66 82.63
N LYS A 9 12.22 -11.55 82.82
CA LYS A 9 12.56 -10.63 81.73
C LYS A 9 13.54 -11.27 80.73
N LEU A 10 14.50 -12.06 81.22
CA LEU A 10 15.45 -12.80 80.39
C LEU A 10 14.75 -13.88 79.55
N GLN A 11 13.78 -14.58 80.14
CA GLN A 11 12.95 -15.56 79.43
C GLN A 11 12.11 -14.90 78.32
N SER A 12 11.50 -13.75 78.60
CA SER A 12 10.74 -12.98 77.60
C SER A 12 11.61 -12.53 76.43
N LEU A 13 12.85 -12.09 76.69
CA LEU A 13 13.80 -11.70 75.63
C LEU A 13 14.22 -12.90 74.77
N LEU A 14 14.41 -14.08 75.37
CA LEU A 14 14.70 -15.31 74.63
C LEU A 14 13.56 -15.72 73.71
N ASP A 15 12.32 -15.62 74.17
CA ASP A 15 11.14 -15.94 73.36
C ASP A 15 10.95 -14.94 72.21
N GLN A 16 11.20 -13.64 72.46
CA GLN A 16 11.21 -12.61 71.40
C GLN A 16 12.31 -12.87 70.37
N LEU A 17 13.50 -13.28 70.79
CA LEU A 17 14.60 -13.63 69.88
C LEU A 17 14.23 -14.80 68.96
N LYS A 18 13.60 -15.84 69.52
CA LYS A 18 13.12 -16.98 68.71
C LYS A 18 12.07 -16.55 67.69
N GLN A 19 11.12 -15.71 68.09
CA GLN A 19 10.10 -15.16 67.18
C GLN A 19 10.75 -14.38 66.03
N LEU A 20 11.69 -13.48 66.34
CA LEU A 20 12.42 -12.69 65.34
C LEU A 20 13.25 -13.58 64.40
N GLU A 21 13.86 -14.65 64.90
CA GLU A 21 14.56 -15.62 64.04
C GLU A 21 13.60 -16.32 63.06
N THR A 22 12.41 -16.70 63.51
CA THR A 22 11.39 -17.29 62.63
C THR A 22 10.88 -16.31 61.59
N GLU A 23 10.63 -15.06 61.98
CA GLU A 23 10.18 -14.01 61.08
C GLU A 23 11.25 -13.68 60.03
N LYS A 24 12.51 -13.60 60.44
CA LYS A 24 13.64 -13.40 59.53
C LYS A 24 13.70 -14.50 58.46
N LYS A 25 13.57 -15.77 58.85
CA LYS A 25 13.54 -16.90 57.89
C LYS A 25 12.36 -16.79 56.93
N ARG A 26 11.17 -16.43 57.43
CA ARG A 26 9.97 -16.23 56.61
C ARG A 26 10.15 -15.09 55.61
N LEU A 27 10.64 -13.94 56.07
CA LEU A 27 10.89 -12.77 55.22
C LEU A 27 11.93 -13.07 54.13
N TYR A 28 12.97 -13.84 54.45
CA TYR A 28 13.97 -14.24 53.46
C TYR A 28 13.36 -15.12 52.34
N LEU A 29 12.50 -16.08 52.70
CA LEU A 29 11.78 -16.91 51.72
C LEU A 29 10.82 -16.08 50.86
N GLU A 30 10.09 -15.13 51.45
CA GLU A 30 9.21 -14.22 50.70
C GLU A 30 10.00 -13.30 49.77
N PHE A 31 11.15 -12.79 50.21
CA PHE A 31 12.05 -11.99 49.39
C PHE A 31 12.54 -12.77 48.17
N GLU A 32 13.05 -14.00 48.36
CA GLU A 32 13.50 -14.85 47.25
C GLU A 32 12.37 -15.18 46.28
N LYS A 33 11.16 -15.47 46.78
CA LYS A 33 9.98 -15.68 45.93
C LYS A 33 9.65 -14.43 45.11
N ARG A 34 9.61 -13.25 45.75
CA ARG A 34 9.34 -11.97 45.06
C ARG A 34 10.43 -11.62 44.06
N LYS A 35 11.70 -11.89 44.37
CA LYS A 35 12.83 -11.68 43.46
C LYS A 35 12.66 -12.52 42.19
N LYS A 36 12.41 -13.82 42.32
CA LYS A 36 12.14 -14.72 41.18
C LYS A 36 10.92 -14.28 40.37
N GLN A 37 9.86 -13.84 41.04
CA GLN A 37 8.66 -13.34 40.37
C GLN A 37 8.95 -12.06 39.56
N ARG A 38 9.73 -11.11 40.12
CA ARG A 38 10.14 -9.90 39.40
C ARG A 38 10.98 -10.22 38.18
N GLU A 39 11.95 -11.14 38.31
CA GLU A 39 12.77 -11.57 37.18
C GLU A 39 11.93 -12.24 36.07
N ALA A 40 10.95 -13.09 36.45
CA ALA A 40 10.04 -13.71 35.50
C ALA A 40 9.16 -12.68 34.78
N ASN A 41 8.61 -11.71 35.51
CA ASN A 41 7.81 -10.62 34.95
C ASN A 41 8.65 -9.76 34.00
N GLN A 42 9.89 -9.42 34.37
CA GLN A 42 10.80 -8.65 33.53
C GLN A 42 11.07 -9.37 32.20
N ARG A 43 11.35 -10.68 32.25
CA ARG A 43 11.54 -11.50 31.04
C ARG A 43 10.27 -11.55 30.19
N ALA A 44 9.09 -11.65 30.81
CA ALA A 44 7.83 -11.64 30.08
C ALA A 44 7.58 -10.30 29.37
N ILE A 45 7.88 -9.18 30.03
CA ILE A 45 7.78 -7.83 29.45
C ILE A 45 8.74 -7.68 28.27
N GLU A 46 9.99 -8.13 28.41
CA GLU A 46 10.98 -8.08 27.33
C GLU A 46 10.57 -8.95 26.13
N ALA A 47 10.02 -10.14 26.39
CA ALA A 47 9.50 -11.01 25.34
C ALA A 47 8.32 -10.38 24.58
N GLU A 48 7.37 -9.76 25.29
CA GLU A 48 6.26 -9.04 24.68
C GLU A 48 6.71 -7.79 23.92
N LYS A 49 7.68 -7.04 24.45
CA LYS A 49 8.29 -5.92 23.74
C LYS A 49 8.92 -6.36 22.42
N ASN A 50 9.68 -7.45 22.43
CA ASN A 50 10.28 -8.01 21.21
C ASN A 50 9.23 -8.50 20.19
N ARG A 51 8.10 -9.06 20.67
CA ARG A 51 6.98 -9.48 19.80
C ARG A 51 6.29 -8.27 19.16
N THR A 52 6.02 -7.24 19.96
CA THR A 52 5.37 -6.02 19.48
C THR A 52 6.26 -5.26 18.49
N GLU A 53 7.57 -5.15 18.74
CA GLU A 53 8.53 -4.57 17.79
C GLU A 53 8.56 -5.31 16.44
N LYS A 54 8.59 -6.66 16.47
CA LYS A 54 8.52 -7.48 15.24
C LYS A 54 7.21 -7.26 14.48
N ARG A 55 6.08 -7.16 15.20
CA ARG A 55 4.77 -6.88 14.59
C ARG A 55 4.73 -5.48 13.99
N LEU A 56 5.24 -4.48 14.70
CA LEU A 56 5.35 -3.10 14.21
C LEU A 56 6.14 -3.06 12.91
N HIS A 57 7.31 -3.69 12.86
CA HIS A 57 8.14 -3.70 11.65
C HIS A 57 7.44 -4.33 10.43
N ARG A 58 6.68 -5.42 10.66
CA ARG A 58 5.86 -6.02 9.60
C ARG A 58 4.79 -5.06 9.10
N LEU A 59 4.08 -4.38 10.01
CA LEU A 59 3.08 -3.39 9.66
C LEU A 59 3.69 -2.21 8.90
N SER A 60 4.83 -1.67 9.33
CA SER A 60 5.54 -0.60 8.63
C SER A 60 5.93 -1.00 7.20
N ARG A 61 6.37 -2.25 6.98
CA ARG A 61 6.67 -2.77 5.63
C ARG A 61 5.41 -2.86 4.77
N MET A 62 4.27 -3.26 5.35
CA MET A 62 2.99 -3.33 4.64
C MET A 62 2.51 -1.93 4.25
N VAL A 63 2.58 -0.95 5.16
CA VAL A 63 2.22 0.45 4.87
C VAL A 63 3.07 0.99 3.72
N ALA A 64 4.39 0.81 3.76
CA ALA A 64 5.27 1.25 2.68
C ALA A 64 4.98 0.55 1.33
N ALA A 65 4.48 -0.69 1.35
CA ALA A 65 4.05 -1.38 0.13
C ALA A 65 2.74 -0.81 -0.42
N LEU A 66 1.77 -0.52 0.46
CA LEU A 66 0.50 0.10 0.10
C LEU A 66 0.69 1.51 -0.47
N GLU A 67 1.54 2.34 0.15
CA GLU A 67 1.89 3.66 -0.38
C GLU A 67 2.43 3.58 -1.81
N ARG A 68 3.33 2.62 -2.08
CA ARG A 68 3.85 2.41 -3.45
C ARG A 68 2.75 1.98 -4.41
N ALA A 69 1.80 1.16 -3.97
CA ALA A 69 0.66 0.74 -4.79
C ALA A 69 -0.23 1.94 -5.13
N VAL A 70 -0.59 2.77 -4.14
CA VAL A 70 -1.34 4.01 -4.32
C VAL A 70 -0.65 4.94 -5.33
N GLN A 71 0.67 5.11 -5.21
CA GLN A 71 1.45 5.92 -6.17
C GLN A 71 1.49 5.32 -7.59
N ARG A 72 1.33 4.00 -7.75
CA ARG A 72 1.18 3.37 -9.08
C ARG A 72 -0.21 3.67 -9.64
N VAL A 73 -1.26 3.53 -8.83
CA VAL A 73 -2.65 3.81 -9.24
C VAL A 73 -2.80 5.26 -9.71
N LYS A 74 -2.26 6.25 -8.98
CA LYS A 74 -2.26 7.66 -9.43
C LYS A 74 -1.66 7.86 -10.82
N ARG A 75 -0.53 7.20 -11.09
CA ARG A 75 0.13 7.28 -12.41
C ARG A 75 -0.69 6.62 -13.50
N ILE A 76 -1.40 5.53 -13.18
CA ILE A 76 -2.36 4.91 -14.10
C ILE A 76 -3.50 5.88 -14.39
N ILE A 77 -4.10 6.51 -13.37
CA ILE A 77 -5.16 7.52 -13.53
C ILE A 77 -4.70 8.66 -14.45
N GLN A 78 -3.48 9.18 -14.25
CA GLN A 78 -2.91 10.21 -15.12
C GLN A 78 -2.77 9.76 -16.59
N ARG A 79 -2.36 8.52 -16.82
CA ARG A 79 -2.29 7.94 -18.18
C ARG A 79 -3.67 7.78 -18.80
N LEU A 80 -4.65 7.30 -18.02
CA LEU A 80 -6.03 7.16 -18.48
C LEU A 80 -6.64 8.52 -18.83
N LYS A 81 -6.39 9.56 -18.03
CA LYS A 81 -6.75 10.96 -18.35
C LYS A 81 -6.23 11.37 -19.72
N LEU A 82 -4.96 11.12 -20.00
CA LEU A 82 -4.34 11.46 -21.28
C LEU A 82 -4.93 10.66 -22.45
N ILE A 83 -5.10 9.34 -22.29
CA ILE A 83 -5.70 8.48 -23.33
C ILE A 83 -7.13 8.93 -23.65
N GLN A 84 -7.94 9.21 -22.62
CA GLN A 84 -9.31 9.71 -22.81
C GLN A 84 -9.34 11.03 -23.55
N ASN A 85 -8.49 12.00 -23.18
CA ASN A 85 -8.42 13.28 -23.89
C ASN A 85 -8.04 13.07 -25.37
N GLN A 86 -7.15 12.13 -25.68
CA GLN A 86 -6.79 11.79 -27.06
C GLN A 86 -7.94 11.14 -27.81
N GLN A 87 -8.66 10.21 -27.18
CA GLN A 87 -9.84 9.56 -27.77
C GLN A 87 -10.95 10.57 -28.06
N GLU A 88 -11.25 11.49 -27.11
CA GLU A 88 -12.21 12.57 -27.31
C GLU A 88 -11.81 13.47 -28.49
N LEU A 89 -10.54 13.87 -28.58
CA LEU A 89 -10.04 14.70 -29.69
C LEU A 89 -10.17 13.99 -31.04
N ILE A 90 -9.74 12.71 -31.13
CA ILE A 90 -9.81 11.92 -32.37
C ILE A 90 -11.28 11.74 -32.78
N ALA A 91 -12.15 11.37 -31.85
CA ALA A 91 -13.56 11.18 -32.13
C ALA A 91 -14.21 12.48 -32.66
N ASN A 92 -13.93 13.62 -32.02
CA ASN A 92 -14.44 14.91 -32.49
C ASN A 92 -13.93 15.27 -33.90
N GLN A 93 -12.68 14.94 -34.24
CA GLN A 93 -12.18 15.15 -35.59
C GLN A 93 -12.85 14.26 -36.63
N ILE A 94 -13.07 12.98 -36.31
CA ILE A 94 -13.78 12.06 -37.20
C ILE A 94 -15.20 12.58 -37.41
N LEU A 95 -15.88 13.04 -36.35
CA LEU A 95 -17.21 13.62 -36.44
C LEU A 95 -17.23 14.84 -37.36
N LEU A 96 -16.29 15.78 -37.21
CA LEU A 96 -16.18 16.96 -38.09
C LEU A 96 -15.94 16.57 -39.55
N LYS A 97 -15.09 15.56 -39.82
CA LYS A 97 -14.85 15.05 -41.17
C LYS A 97 -16.10 14.40 -41.76
N LEU A 98 -16.84 13.62 -40.98
CA LEU A 98 -18.11 13.00 -41.38
C LEU A 98 -19.20 14.07 -41.65
N GLU A 99 -19.12 15.22 -40.99
CA GLU A 99 -20.00 16.38 -41.24
C GLU A 99 -19.53 17.27 -42.40
N GLY A 100 -18.50 16.86 -43.15
CA GLY A 100 -17.99 17.60 -44.30
C GLY A 100 -17.22 18.87 -43.95
N ARG A 101 -16.84 19.06 -42.68
CA ARG A 101 -16.09 20.22 -42.20
C ARG A 101 -14.59 19.95 -42.26
N SER A 102 -13.80 20.94 -42.69
CA SER A 102 -12.35 20.85 -42.67
C SER A 102 -11.85 20.86 -41.22
N SER A 103 -10.93 19.94 -40.88
CA SER A 103 -10.36 19.81 -39.54
C SER A 103 -8.84 19.91 -39.61
N THR A 104 -8.25 20.75 -38.77
CA THR A 104 -6.78 20.84 -38.60
C THR A 104 -6.26 19.59 -37.90
N PRO A 105 -5.11 19.01 -38.29
CA PRO A 105 -4.60 17.77 -37.69
C PRO A 105 -4.34 17.91 -36.18
N VAL A 106 -4.84 16.97 -35.37
CA VAL A 106 -4.64 16.98 -33.92
C VAL A 106 -3.23 16.51 -33.61
N LYS A 107 -2.48 17.29 -32.85
CA LYS A 107 -1.19 16.87 -32.28
C LYS A 107 -1.46 15.97 -31.08
N LEU A 108 -1.34 14.66 -31.28
CA LEU A 108 -1.44 13.68 -30.20
C LEU A 108 -0.20 13.75 -29.32
N ILE A 109 -0.42 13.88 -28.00
CA ILE A 109 0.64 13.82 -26.99
C ILE A 109 1.37 12.46 -27.09
N ARG A 110 2.69 12.46 -27.26
CA ARG A 110 3.44 11.21 -27.47
C ARG A 110 3.72 10.53 -26.15
N SER A 111 3.96 9.22 -26.20
CA SER A 111 4.32 8.41 -25.02
C SER A 111 5.59 8.92 -24.30
N SER A 112 6.40 9.72 -25.00
CA SER A 112 7.60 10.43 -24.49
C SER A 112 7.28 11.53 -23.49
N ASP A 113 6.08 12.10 -23.54
CA ASP A 113 5.68 13.30 -22.80
C ASP A 113 5.05 12.93 -21.45
N LEU A 114 4.86 11.62 -21.22
CA LEU A 114 4.41 11.05 -19.95
C LEU A 114 5.57 10.93 -18.95
N PRO A 115 5.32 11.13 -17.65
CA PRO A 115 6.34 10.92 -16.63
C PRO A 115 6.90 9.50 -16.69
N LYS A 116 8.20 9.39 -17.01
CA LYS A 116 8.92 8.12 -17.16
C LYS A 116 9.01 7.41 -15.81
N ILE A 117 8.94 6.08 -15.86
CA ILE A 117 9.20 5.22 -14.72
C ILE A 117 10.70 5.26 -14.44
N THR A 118 11.15 6.08 -13.50
CA THR A 118 12.46 5.88 -12.88
C THR A 118 12.37 4.59 -12.09
N LYS A 119 12.74 3.46 -12.71
CA LYS A 119 13.01 2.23 -11.98
C LYS A 119 14.18 2.56 -11.05
N LYS A 120 13.93 2.72 -9.75
CA LYS A 120 15.03 2.73 -8.79
C LYS A 120 15.82 1.44 -8.99
N PRO A 121 17.17 1.49 -9.06
CA PRO A 121 17.97 0.28 -9.20
C PRO A 121 17.60 -0.67 -8.07
N LYS A 122 17.18 -1.90 -8.43
CA LYS A 122 17.03 -2.97 -7.44
C LYS A 122 18.43 -3.32 -6.94
N PRO A 123 18.64 -3.52 -5.63
CA PRO A 123 19.89 -4.11 -5.17
C PRO A 123 20.06 -5.48 -5.83
N ASN A 124 21.26 -5.74 -6.34
CA ASN A 124 21.67 -6.98 -7.00
C ASN A 124 21.36 -8.18 -6.10
N THR A 125 20.24 -8.85 -6.34
CA THR A 125 20.06 -10.25 -5.98
C THR A 125 20.31 -11.05 -7.24
N ALA A 126 21.51 -11.62 -7.30
CA ALA A 126 21.94 -12.52 -8.36
C ALA A 126 20.92 -13.65 -8.60
N ASN A 127 20.72 -13.95 -9.89
CA ASN A 127 20.35 -15.25 -10.42
C ASN A 127 19.20 -16.00 -9.71
N ARG A 128 17.97 -15.70 -10.11
CA ARG A 128 16.94 -16.73 -10.38
C ARG A 128 16.09 -16.27 -11.56
N ALA A 129 16.56 -16.60 -12.75
CA ALA A 129 15.74 -16.57 -13.96
C ALA A 129 14.72 -17.70 -13.84
N TYR A 130 13.47 -17.36 -13.51
CA TYR A 130 12.37 -18.25 -13.88
C TYR A 130 12.21 -18.19 -15.40
N PRO A 131 12.02 -19.33 -16.09
CA PRO A 131 11.75 -19.32 -17.51
C PRO A 131 10.47 -18.51 -17.74
N ALA A 132 10.53 -17.56 -18.67
CA ALA A 132 9.37 -16.77 -19.06
C ALA A 132 8.29 -17.71 -19.61
N MET A 133 7.06 -17.58 -19.10
CA MET A 133 5.90 -18.32 -19.59
C MET A 133 5.74 -18.06 -21.11
N PRO A 134 5.60 -19.10 -21.95
CA PRO A 134 5.35 -18.93 -23.37
C PRO A 134 4.02 -18.20 -23.59
N GLY A 135 4.02 -17.18 -24.45
CA GLY A 135 2.77 -16.53 -24.92
C GLY A 135 2.62 -15.04 -24.63
N TRP A 136 3.49 -14.43 -23.82
CA TRP A 136 3.37 -13.00 -23.45
C TRP A 136 4.47 -12.10 -24.05
N ARG A 137 4.74 -12.27 -25.35
CA ARG A 137 5.36 -11.22 -26.16
C ARG A 137 4.34 -10.75 -27.18
N HIS A 138 3.62 -9.68 -26.86
CA HIS A 138 3.03 -8.83 -27.88
C HIS A 138 3.82 -7.52 -27.85
N SER A 139 5.02 -7.56 -28.43
CA SER A 139 5.62 -6.36 -28.98
C SER A 139 4.72 -5.94 -30.14
N ILE A 140 3.75 -5.06 -29.87
CA ILE A 140 3.05 -4.36 -30.94
C ILE A 140 4.06 -3.36 -31.49
N SER A 141 4.90 -3.80 -32.44
CA SER A 141 5.46 -2.89 -33.42
C SER A 141 4.32 -2.53 -34.35
N ALA A 142 3.54 -1.51 -33.98
CA ALA A 142 2.65 -0.87 -34.92
C ALA A 142 3.53 -0.19 -35.97
N GLN A 143 3.75 -0.88 -37.09
CA GLN A 143 4.07 -0.19 -38.34
C GLN A 143 2.90 0.76 -38.58
N VAL A 144 3.17 2.05 -38.43
CA VAL A 144 2.26 3.09 -38.91
C VAL A 144 2.35 3.02 -40.42
N GLU A 145 1.52 2.19 -41.03
CA GLU A 145 1.24 2.29 -42.45
C GLU A 145 0.70 3.70 -42.72
N SER A 146 1.39 4.41 -43.60
CA SER A 146 0.94 5.67 -44.14
C SER A 146 -0.40 5.43 -44.85
N VAL A 147 -1.48 5.92 -44.25
CA VAL A 147 -2.82 5.90 -44.85
C VAL A 147 -2.85 6.91 -46.00
N SER A 148 -2.42 6.47 -47.18
CA SER A 148 -2.56 7.20 -48.44
C SER A 148 -3.51 6.46 -49.36
N ALA A 149 -4.79 6.46 -49.01
CA ALA A 149 -5.95 6.32 -49.90
C ALA A 149 -7.22 6.52 -49.04
N ILE A 150 -7.90 7.65 -49.19
CA ILE A 150 -9.22 7.85 -48.59
C ILE A 150 -10.23 7.42 -49.65
N GLU A 151 -10.80 6.23 -49.50
CA GLU A 151 -12.06 5.91 -50.16
C GLU A 151 -13.12 6.87 -49.62
N THR A 152 -13.78 7.60 -50.52
CA THR A 152 -14.93 8.42 -50.19
C THR A 152 -16.05 7.51 -49.71
N LEU A 153 -16.35 7.55 -48.41
CA LEU A 153 -17.44 6.77 -47.79
C LEU A 153 -18.77 7.05 -48.51
N SER A 154 -19.54 5.99 -48.77
CA SER A 154 -20.94 6.11 -49.18
C SER A 154 -21.75 6.86 -48.10
N PRO A 155 -22.79 7.63 -48.45
CA PRO A 155 -23.63 8.33 -47.48
C PRO A 155 -24.21 7.39 -46.40
N GLU A 156 -24.56 6.15 -46.76
CA GLU A 156 -25.06 5.15 -45.79
C GLU A 156 -23.96 4.72 -44.81
N GLN A 157 -22.74 4.49 -45.31
CA GLN A 157 -21.58 4.15 -44.48
C GLN A 157 -21.16 5.30 -43.56
N ALA A 158 -21.32 6.56 -44.01
CA ALA A 158 -21.05 7.73 -43.18
C ALA A 158 -22.07 7.88 -42.04
N ILE A 159 -23.34 7.54 -42.27
CA ILE A 159 -24.39 7.52 -41.25
C ILE A 159 -24.11 6.42 -40.21
N GLU A 160 -23.77 5.21 -40.65
CA GLU A 160 -23.42 4.09 -39.77
C GLU A 160 -22.14 4.39 -38.96
N ALA A 161 -21.11 4.96 -39.60
CA ALA A 161 -19.91 5.40 -38.90
C ALA A 161 -20.21 6.46 -37.83
N LYS A 162 -21.15 7.38 -38.10
CA LYS A 162 -21.58 8.40 -37.14
C LYS A 162 -22.31 7.79 -35.94
N THR A 163 -23.20 6.82 -36.14
CA THR A 163 -23.92 6.18 -35.01
C THR A 163 -22.98 5.39 -34.12
N VAL A 164 -22.05 4.63 -34.72
CA VAL A 164 -21.00 3.90 -33.97
C VAL A 164 -20.12 4.87 -33.19
N LEU A 165 -19.70 5.97 -33.80
CA LEU A 165 -18.86 6.98 -33.14
C LEU A 165 -19.57 7.64 -31.94
N LEU A 166 -20.87 7.93 -32.05
CA LEU A 166 -21.66 8.47 -30.94
C LEU A 166 -21.77 7.46 -29.78
N SER A 167 -21.90 6.17 -30.08
CA SER A 167 -21.86 5.11 -29.06
C SER A 167 -20.49 5.07 -28.36
N ILE A 168 -19.39 5.14 -29.11
CA ILE A 168 -18.03 5.18 -28.55
C ILE A 168 -17.83 6.41 -27.65
N LEU A 169 -18.34 7.58 -28.04
CA LEU A 169 -18.29 8.79 -27.22
C LEU A 169 -19.04 8.63 -25.90
N LYS A 170 -20.19 7.95 -25.90
CA LYS A 170 -20.94 7.60 -24.68
C LYS A 170 -20.13 6.66 -23.78
N ASP A 171 -19.47 5.67 -24.36
CA ASP A 171 -18.61 4.75 -23.60
C ASP A 171 -17.41 5.48 -22.97
N ILE A 172 -16.79 6.42 -23.71
CA ILE A 172 -15.71 7.28 -23.19
C ILE A 172 -16.19 8.09 -21.99
N GLN A 173 -17.40 8.65 -22.03
CA GLN A 173 -18.00 9.37 -20.91
C GLN A 173 -18.21 8.46 -19.69
N SER A 174 -18.76 7.26 -19.88
CA SER A 174 -18.93 6.30 -18.78
C SER A 174 -17.58 5.89 -18.15
N PHE A 175 -16.52 5.80 -18.95
CA PHE A 175 -15.18 5.49 -18.48
C PHE A 175 -14.57 6.67 -17.70
N LYS A 176 -14.95 7.92 -18.02
CA LYS A 176 -14.53 9.14 -17.32
C LYS A 176 -15.14 9.21 -15.92
N GLU A 177 -16.41 8.84 -15.78
CA GLU A 177 -17.10 8.73 -14.49
C GLU A 177 -16.42 7.70 -13.60
N LYS A 178 -16.24 6.46 -14.09
CA LYS A 178 -15.54 5.39 -13.35
C LYS A 178 -14.12 5.79 -12.94
N ARG A 179 -13.38 6.48 -13.80
CA ARG A 179 -12.05 6.99 -13.46
C ARG A 179 -12.13 8.03 -12.34
N GLN A 180 -13.13 8.91 -12.36
CA GLN A 180 -13.32 9.93 -11.32
C GLN A 180 -13.65 9.29 -9.97
N GLU A 181 -14.47 8.23 -9.95
CA GLU A 181 -14.74 7.44 -8.75
C GLU A 181 -13.45 6.86 -8.16
N ILE A 182 -12.60 6.25 -9.00
CA ILE A 182 -11.31 5.70 -8.57
C ILE A 182 -10.38 6.80 -8.04
N GLU A 183 -10.37 7.98 -8.66
CA GLU A 183 -9.57 9.12 -8.20
C GLU A 183 -10.03 9.61 -6.82
N ASN A 184 -11.35 9.77 -6.64
CA ASN A 184 -11.93 10.18 -5.36
C ASN A 184 -11.63 9.16 -4.25
N GLU A 185 -11.72 7.86 -4.54
CA GLU A 185 -11.40 6.81 -3.56
C GLU A 185 -9.91 6.80 -3.21
N VAL A 186 -9.02 7.03 -4.18
CA VAL A 186 -7.58 7.18 -3.92
C VAL A 186 -7.29 8.38 -3.03
N ASP A 187 -8.00 9.49 -3.21
CA ASP A 187 -7.83 10.68 -2.38
C ASP A 187 -8.41 10.49 -0.97
N ARG A 188 -9.54 9.80 -0.83
CA ARG A 188 -10.09 9.37 0.46
C ARG A 188 -9.11 8.50 1.24
N LEU A 189 -8.49 7.52 0.57
CA LEU A 189 -7.50 6.62 1.17
C LEU A 189 -6.22 7.32 1.65
N LYS A 190 -5.97 8.59 1.28
CA LYS A 190 -4.87 9.39 1.85
C LYS A 190 -5.24 10.11 3.15
N GLN A 191 -6.53 10.34 3.38
CA GLN A 191 -7.03 11.13 4.50
C GLN A 191 -7.27 10.27 5.76
N LEU A 192 -7.21 8.94 5.62
CA LEU A 192 -7.26 7.95 6.69
C LEU A 192 -5.84 7.64 7.20
#